data_AF-A0A418SVQ7-F1
#
_entry.id   AF-A0A418SVQ7-F1
#
_cell.length_a   1.000
_cell.length_b   1.000
_cell.length_c   1.000
_cell.angle_alpha   90.00
_cell.angle_beta   90.00
_cell.angle_gamma   90.00
#
_symmetry.space_group_name_H-M   'P 1'
#
loop_
_entity.id
_entity.type
_entity.pdbx_description
1 polymer ?
#
loop_
_entity_poly.entity_id
_entity_poly.type
_entity_poly.pdbx_seq_one_letter_code
_entity_poly.pdbx_strand_id
1 'polypeptide(L)'
;MTNLALSLAPQPSEPAIGVASRIAMKLGISNVSDCLLDLGINWPLFRRGRPTEIEQFADIIDADGAILLHESFAPRPEGRFSFRGHLLDRPMVNRCEIRLCPLCVLEDHDRGGTLERYCRAHWQLNQLRTCPHHSVPIMTLPSPPAPHYALDFARIVERNFEIIQQAAATTVVRSHRFESWLLHRLAYQRPRHWFDELEVSVVTQLCEKAGTALCFGAAAAPRQLDSEQLATATEVAFQRLAATNARLEPLIREIWEACPSQRPGYYTAFGNLWRWLDKAKGDHRYKRVLQEMADFVFTHQSIPAGTSLLGQICKERRYHSVKSAAAAYGLNTSRTDRLLKTLIKDGQGLGVEAIDPLLSRITSCLPRVKAAKRMGVSPDMFDRLKHIGRLLPAFSGENVADLFDIKELDHLRHTIFSHAQIVHQRPPNCSRITAAAGIVSVPCEEILAMVAEGKIAFVGQEAGNHRMCDLYVNRDELRDLVHGPEEPIPPNQLTIDQTRRVLHLNTQTIAWLIRQGYLPTRRYWNERRRRHSRLIAKADVNAFANRYVSLGALAAEARIQANHVARRLERKGIIPIDFPPNLNKIFLREVVRPSEHVGRLVLPSSHK
;
A
#
# COMPACT_ATOMS: atom_id res chain seq x y z
N MET A 1 -1.81 38.06 76.98
CA MET A 1 -1.80 38.18 75.52
C MET A 1 -3.25 38.23 75.06
N THR A 2 -3.75 39.44 74.82
CA THR A 2 -5.12 39.70 74.39
C THR A 2 -5.30 39.20 72.96
N ASN A 3 -6.08 38.14 72.77
CA ASN A 3 -6.55 37.70 71.46
C ASN A 3 -7.29 38.88 70.82
N LEU A 4 -6.66 39.57 69.86
CA LEU A 4 -7.30 40.61 69.08
C LEU A 4 -8.53 40.02 68.40
N ALA A 5 -9.64 40.77 68.33
CA ALA A 5 -10.88 40.32 67.67
C ALA A 5 -10.63 39.83 66.22
N LEU A 6 -9.57 40.35 65.60
CA LEU A 6 -9.08 40.06 64.25
C LEU A 6 -8.24 38.78 64.12
N SER A 7 -7.77 38.18 65.23
CA SER A 7 -6.95 36.97 65.14
C SER A 7 -7.82 35.78 64.70
N LEU A 8 -7.46 35.20 63.55
CA LEU A 8 -8.02 33.96 63.04
C LEU A 8 -6.90 33.20 62.33
N ALA A 9 -6.59 32.00 62.82
CA ALA A 9 -5.54 31.19 62.23
C ALA A 9 -5.92 30.80 60.78
N PRO A 10 -5.04 31.01 59.79
CA PRO A 10 -5.24 30.51 58.44
C PRO A 10 -5.37 28.98 58.45
N GLN A 11 -6.36 28.45 57.73
CA GLN A 11 -6.53 27.01 57.58
C GLN A 11 -5.61 26.45 56.47
N PRO A 12 -5.36 25.12 56.43
CA PRO A 12 -4.53 24.52 55.40
C PRO A 12 -5.03 24.82 53.98
N SER A 13 -4.14 25.34 53.12
CA SER A 13 -4.48 25.77 51.76
C SER A 13 -5.52 26.88 51.66
N GLU A 14 -5.71 27.68 52.71
CA GLU A 14 -6.61 28.83 52.70
C GLU A 14 -5.92 30.06 52.10
N PRO A 15 -6.48 30.67 51.03
CA PRO A 15 -5.92 31.90 50.47
C PRO A 15 -6.25 33.11 51.37
N ALA A 16 -5.49 34.19 51.25
CA ALA A 16 -5.68 35.42 52.05
C ALA A 16 -7.12 35.95 52.00
N ILE A 17 -7.77 35.86 50.83
CA ILE A 17 -9.17 36.27 50.66
C ILE A 17 -10.17 35.38 51.42
N GLY A 18 -9.86 34.10 51.60
CA GLY A 18 -10.66 33.18 52.42
C GLY A 18 -10.59 33.57 53.89
N VAL A 19 -9.38 33.83 54.40
CA VAL A 19 -9.15 34.31 55.77
C VAL A 19 -9.90 35.62 56.01
N ALA A 20 -9.76 36.60 55.11
CA ALA A 20 -10.46 37.88 55.19
C ALA A 20 -11.99 37.72 55.22
N SER A 21 -12.52 36.79 54.41
CA SER A 21 -13.96 36.50 54.36
C SER A 21 -14.47 35.88 55.68
N ARG A 22 -13.70 34.98 56.29
CA ARG A 22 -14.03 34.42 57.62
C ARG A 22 -13.93 35.46 58.74
N ILE A 23 -12.95 36.36 58.69
CA ILE A 23 -12.83 37.48 59.64
C ILE A 23 -14.02 38.42 59.50
N ALA A 24 -14.41 38.80 58.28
CA ALA A 24 -15.61 39.61 58.05
C ALA A 24 -16.88 38.95 58.62
N MET A 25 -17.01 37.63 58.46
CA MET A 25 -18.10 36.85 59.04
C MET A 25 -18.06 36.84 60.57
N LYS A 26 -16.88 36.64 61.18
CA LYS A 26 -16.66 36.68 62.64
C LYS A 26 -17.03 38.03 63.25
N LEU A 27 -16.73 39.12 62.55
CA LEU A 27 -17.03 40.49 62.98
C LEU A 27 -18.47 40.94 62.66
N GLY A 28 -19.26 40.12 61.95
CA GLY A 28 -20.62 40.50 61.54
C GLY A 28 -20.67 41.52 60.41
N ILE A 29 -19.56 41.79 59.71
CA ILE A 29 -19.49 42.76 58.61
C ILE A 29 -20.11 42.15 57.35
N SER A 30 -21.00 42.90 56.70
CA SER A 30 -21.87 42.38 55.63
C SER A 30 -21.12 41.78 54.44
N ASN A 31 -19.92 42.28 54.12
CA ASN A 31 -19.09 41.75 53.04
C ASN A 31 -17.59 41.95 53.32
N VAL A 32 -16.76 41.13 52.66
CA VAL A 32 -15.30 41.16 52.80
C VAL A 32 -14.66 42.47 52.30
N SER A 33 -15.26 43.15 51.31
CA SER A 33 -14.70 44.41 50.79
C SER A 33 -14.76 45.53 51.81
N ASP A 34 -15.89 45.68 52.52
CA ASP A 34 -16.06 46.71 53.56
C ASP A 34 -15.12 46.43 54.74
N CYS A 35 -15.03 45.15 55.15
CA CYS A 35 -14.08 44.72 56.18
C CYS A 35 -12.64 45.11 55.82
N LEU A 36 -12.20 44.84 54.58
CA LEU A 36 -10.85 45.19 54.15
C LEU A 36 -10.64 46.71 54.03
N LEU A 37 -11.66 47.46 53.60
CA LEU A 37 -11.60 48.92 53.54
C LEU A 37 -11.47 49.54 54.94
N ASP A 38 -12.20 49.02 55.93
CA ASP A 38 -12.10 49.45 57.34
C ASP A 38 -10.71 49.17 57.92
N LEU A 39 -10.05 48.11 57.45
CA LEU A 39 -8.65 47.79 57.80
C LEU A 39 -7.62 48.58 57.00
N GLY A 40 -8.04 49.50 56.12
CA GLY A 40 -7.14 50.30 55.28
C GLY A 40 -6.48 49.53 54.15
N ILE A 41 -7.01 48.35 53.79
CA ILE A 41 -6.51 47.50 52.71
C ILE A 41 -7.22 47.85 51.39
N ASN A 42 -6.45 48.05 50.33
CA ASN A 42 -6.99 48.35 49.01
C ASN A 42 -7.70 47.12 48.41
N TRP A 43 -9.03 47.10 48.48
CA TRP A 43 -9.84 45.98 47.99
C TRP A 43 -9.51 45.54 46.55
N PRO A 44 -9.49 46.43 45.53
CA PRO A 44 -9.13 46.04 44.16
C PRO A 44 -7.76 45.36 44.02
N LEU A 45 -6.75 45.82 44.78
CA LEU A 45 -5.39 45.27 44.73
C LEU A 45 -5.29 43.95 45.50
N PHE A 46 -5.89 43.87 46.69
CA PHE A 46 -5.99 42.65 47.48
C PHE A 46 -6.76 41.55 46.74
N ARG A 47 -7.91 41.90 46.15
CA ARG A 47 -8.69 41.02 45.26
C ARG A 47 -7.94 40.64 43.99
N ARG A 48 -6.84 41.29 43.62
CA ARG A 48 -5.98 40.82 42.52
C ARG A 48 -4.87 39.88 43.00
N GLY A 49 -4.68 39.75 44.31
CA GLY A 49 -3.59 39.00 44.93
C GLY A 49 -2.26 39.74 44.87
N ARG A 50 -2.27 41.07 45.01
CA ARG A 50 -1.04 41.87 45.06
C ARG A 50 -0.26 41.56 46.34
N PRO A 51 1.04 41.23 46.25
CA PRO A 51 1.81 40.83 47.42
C PRO A 51 1.80 41.86 48.56
N THR A 52 1.99 43.13 48.22
CA THR A 52 2.02 44.24 49.19
C THR A 52 0.77 44.30 50.07
N GLU A 53 -0.42 44.05 49.49
CA GLU A 53 -1.66 44.18 50.25
C GLU A 53 -1.96 42.92 51.07
N ILE A 54 -1.45 41.76 50.61
CA ILE A 54 -1.53 40.51 51.36
C ILE A 54 -0.60 40.57 52.57
N GLU A 55 0.61 41.11 52.41
CA GLU A 55 1.57 41.31 53.50
C GLU A 55 1.03 42.30 54.54
N GLN A 56 0.53 43.46 54.09
CA GLN A 56 -0.10 44.43 54.99
C GLN A 56 -1.30 43.82 55.74
N PHE A 57 -2.12 43.02 55.07
CA PHE A 57 -3.22 42.31 55.71
C PHE A 57 -2.72 41.28 56.74
N ALA A 58 -1.66 40.54 56.43
CA ALA A 58 -1.05 39.56 57.32
C ALA A 58 -0.57 40.22 58.63
N ASP A 59 0.09 41.38 58.52
CA ASP A 59 0.58 42.16 59.67
C ASP A 59 -0.58 42.60 60.58
N ILE A 60 -1.71 43.01 60.01
CA ILE A 60 -2.91 43.45 60.75
C ILE A 60 -3.54 42.32 61.56
N ILE A 61 -3.55 41.10 61.00
CA ILE A 61 -4.19 39.94 61.64
C ILE A 61 -3.23 39.08 62.46
N ASP A 62 -1.97 39.51 62.59
CA ASP A 62 -0.88 38.79 63.27
C ASP A 62 -0.67 37.36 62.68
N ALA A 63 -0.64 37.27 61.35
CA ALA A 63 -0.41 36.03 60.61
C ALA A 63 0.88 36.08 59.78
N ASP A 64 1.43 34.90 59.45
CA ASP A 64 2.59 34.81 58.57
C ASP A 64 2.22 35.15 57.12
N GLY A 65 2.68 36.32 56.65
CA GLY A 65 2.48 36.78 55.28
C GLY A 65 3.03 35.82 54.23
N ALA A 66 4.12 35.09 54.51
CA ALA A 66 4.68 34.12 53.57
C ALA A 66 3.71 32.95 53.33
N ILE A 67 3.00 32.49 54.37
CA ILE A 67 1.97 31.44 54.25
C ILE A 67 0.80 31.95 53.40
N LEU A 68 0.30 33.16 53.67
CA LEU A 68 -0.83 33.73 52.93
C LEU A 68 -0.49 33.99 51.46
N LEU A 69 0.73 34.45 51.16
CA LEU A 69 1.22 34.61 49.80
C LEU A 69 1.36 33.27 49.09
N HIS A 70 1.90 32.25 49.76
CA HIS A 70 2.05 30.91 49.21
C HIS A 70 0.70 30.30 48.81
N GLU A 71 -0.35 30.54 49.60
CA GLU A 71 -1.70 30.04 49.36
C GLU A 71 -2.57 30.95 48.47
N SER A 72 -2.05 32.09 48.02
CA SER A 72 -2.78 33.04 47.18
C SER A 72 -2.30 33.06 45.73
N PHE A 73 -3.23 33.33 44.81
CA PHE A 73 -2.88 33.53 43.39
C PHE A 73 -2.33 34.94 43.21
N ALA A 74 -1.09 35.06 42.73
CA ALA A 74 -0.47 36.34 42.42
C ALA A 74 -0.59 36.67 40.92
N PRO A 75 -0.91 37.92 40.53
CA PRO A 75 -1.09 38.30 39.14
C PRO A 75 0.27 38.41 38.45
N ARG A 76 0.32 37.99 37.17
CA ARG A 76 1.48 38.11 36.28
C ARG A 76 1.12 38.91 35.02
N PRO A 77 2.10 39.36 34.24
CA PRO A 77 1.85 40.02 32.95
C PRO A 77 0.94 39.19 32.03
N GLU A 78 0.27 39.87 31.08
CA GLU A 78 -0.63 39.25 30.10
C GLU A 78 -1.85 38.54 30.71
N GLY A 79 -2.20 38.88 31.95
CA GLY A 79 -3.37 38.31 32.65
C GLY A 79 -3.17 36.88 33.14
N ARG A 80 -1.91 36.41 33.21
CA ARG A 80 -1.53 35.13 33.81
C ARG A 80 -1.49 35.24 35.35
N PHE A 81 -1.37 34.10 36.01
CA PHE A 81 -1.25 34.02 37.47
C PHE A 81 -0.05 33.15 37.85
N SER A 82 0.50 33.36 39.04
CA SER A 82 1.40 32.40 39.67
C SER A 82 0.79 31.88 40.96
N PHE A 83 0.91 30.57 41.18
CA PHE A 83 0.45 29.89 42.39
C PHE A 83 1.44 28.81 42.78
N ARG A 84 1.94 28.84 44.03
CA ARG A 84 2.97 27.92 44.54
C ARG A 84 4.17 27.74 43.60
N GLY A 85 4.61 28.82 42.98
CA GLY A 85 5.74 28.85 42.03
C GLY A 85 5.40 28.43 40.59
N HIS A 86 4.19 27.97 40.30
CA HIS A 86 3.77 27.58 38.96
C HIS A 86 3.07 28.72 38.21
N LEU A 87 3.32 28.82 36.90
CA LEU A 87 2.64 29.76 36.02
C LEU A 87 1.32 29.16 35.52
N LEU A 88 0.22 29.90 35.69
CA LEU A 88 -1.13 29.51 35.30
C LEU A 88 -1.69 30.47 34.27
N ASP A 89 -2.35 29.93 33.26
CA ASP A 89 -3.00 30.73 32.22
C ASP A 89 -4.33 31.29 32.72
N ARG A 90 -4.75 32.44 32.19
CA ARG A 90 -6.00 33.11 32.58
C ARG A 90 -7.22 32.19 32.67
N PRO A 91 -7.47 31.26 31.71
CA PRO A 91 -8.64 30.38 31.77
C PRO A 91 -8.62 29.38 32.92
N MET A 92 -7.48 29.17 33.58
CA MET A 92 -7.38 28.23 34.69
C MET A 92 -7.89 28.80 36.00
N VAL A 93 -7.82 30.12 36.20
CA VAL A 93 -8.15 30.75 37.47
C VAL A 93 -9.54 31.37 37.43
N ASN A 94 -10.46 30.80 38.21
CA ASN A 94 -11.79 31.35 38.49
C ASN A 94 -11.68 32.52 39.48
N ARG A 95 -12.24 33.66 39.13
CA ARG A 95 -12.34 34.85 40.00
C ARG A 95 -13.76 35.43 40.07
N CYS A 96 -14.74 34.65 39.63
CA CYS A 96 -16.12 35.09 39.37
C CYS A 96 -17.16 34.31 40.18
N GLU A 97 -16.87 33.07 40.55
CA GLU A 97 -17.82 32.16 41.17
C GLU A 97 -17.18 31.42 42.34
N ILE A 98 -17.99 31.14 43.36
CA ILE A 98 -17.56 30.29 44.48
C ILE A 98 -17.79 28.84 44.11
N ARG A 99 -16.69 28.08 44.13
CA ARG A 99 -16.65 26.65 43.85
C ARG A 99 -16.17 25.91 45.09
N LEU A 100 -16.72 24.74 45.35
CA LEU A 100 -16.39 23.95 46.55
C LEU A 100 -16.76 22.48 46.42
N CYS A 101 -16.18 21.66 47.28
CA CYS A 101 -16.68 20.31 47.56
C CYS A 101 -17.73 20.39 48.67
N PRO A 102 -18.96 19.90 48.46
CA PRO A 102 -20.00 19.99 49.48
C PRO A 102 -19.65 19.17 50.73
N LEU A 103 -19.01 18.01 50.57
CA LEU A 103 -18.59 17.16 51.68
C LEU A 103 -17.45 17.78 52.51
N CYS A 104 -16.48 18.47 51.88
CA CYS A 104 -15.45 19.20 52.63
C CYS A 104 -16.06 20.28 53.52
N VAL A 105 -17.05 21.02 53.00
CA VAL A 105 -17.69 22.10 53.76
C VAL A 105 -18.53 21.54 54.92
N LEU A 106 -19.16 20.37 54.75
CA LEU A 106 -19.83 19.69 55.86
C LEU A 106 -18.84 19.20 56.92
N GLU A 107 -17.74 18.56 56.53
CA GLU A 107 -16.70 18.16 57.48
C GLU A 107 -16.11 19.34 58.24
N ASP A 108 -15.89 20.47 57.56
CA ASP A 108 -15.44 21.72 58.18
C ASP A 108 -16.51 22.23 59.17
N HIS A 109 -17.78 22.20 58.78
CA HIS A 109 -18.89 22.60 59.65
C HIS A 109 -19.02 21.72 60.89
N ASP A 110 -18.88 20.41 60.75
CA ASP A 110 -19.01 19.45 61.84
C ASP A 110 -17.87 19.59 62.87
N ARG A 111 -16.73 20.15 62.48
CA ARG A 111 -15.58 20.41 63.38
C ARG A 111 -15.80 21.57 64.34
N GLY A 112 -16.55 22.60 63.96
CA GLY A 112 -16.69 23.80 64.79
C GLY A 112 -17.63 24.88 64.29
N GLY A 113 -18.61 24.50 63.48
CA GLY A 113 -19.70 25.37 63.04
C GLY A 113 -19.33 26.29 61.87
N THR A 114 -20.01 27.43 61.78
CA THR A 114 -19.95 28.34 60.63
C THR A 114 -18.55 28.93 60.40
N LEU A 115 -17.79 29.24 61.46
CA LEU A 115 -16.45 29.83 61.35
C LEU A 115 -15.34 28.85 60.94
N GLU A 116 -15.59 27.54 61.05
CA GLU A 116 -14.65 26.51 60.59
C GLU A 116 -14.77 26.22 59.09
N ARG A 117 -15.84 26.66 58.42
CA ARG A 117 -15.97 26.55 56.97
C ARG A 117 -14.98 27.51 56.30
N TYR A 118 -14.08 26.99 55.47
CA TYR A 118 -13.05 27.81 54.82
C TYR A 118 -12.86 27.52 53.34
N CYS A 119 -12.37 28.53 52.61
CA CYS A 119 -12.08 28.42 51.19
C CYS A 119 -10.74 27.70 51.00
N ARG A 120 -10.69 26.67 50.15
CA ARG A 120 -9.43 26.08 49.72
C ARG A 120 -8.98 26.74 48.41
N ALA A 121 -7.73 27.16 48.32
CA ALA A 121 -7.18 27.91 47.19
C ALA A 121 -7.40 27.19 45.85
N HIS A 122 -7.21 25.86 45.83
CA HIS A 122 -7.37 25.06 44.62
C HIS A 122 -8.79 25.01 44.05
N TRP A 123 -9.83 25.36 44.81
CA TRP A 123 -11.19 25.48 44.26
C TRP A 123 -11.35 26.61 43.24
N GLN A 124 -10.41 27.57 43.25
CA GLN A 124 -10.34 28.61 42.23
C GLN A 124 -9.78 28.08 40.90
N LEU A 125 -9.38 26.81 40.78
CA LEU A 125 -8.91 26.23 39.52
C LEU A 125 -10.07 25.65 38.71
N ASN A 126 -10.41 26.25 37.57
CA ASN A 126 -11.53 25.82 36.71
C ASN A 126 -11.46 24.34 36.31
N GLN A 127 -10.26 23.78 36.18
CA GLN A 127 -10.06 22.38 35.78
C GLN A 127 -10.14 21.39 36.94
N LEU A 128 -10.15 21.86 38.19
CA LEU A 128 -10.46 21.02 39.34
C LEU A 128 -11.96 20.78 39.39
N ARG A 129 -12.44 19.68 38.81
CA ARG A 129 -13.89 19.38 38.68
C ARG A 129 -14.35 18.26 39.60
N THR A 130 -13.43 17.44 40.06
CA THR A 130 -13.68 16.42 41.09
C THR A 130 -12.79 16.68 42.31
N CYS A 131 -13.36 16.61 43.51
CA CYS A 131 -12.63 16.69 44.76
C CYS A 131 -11.77 15.44 44.97
N PRO A 132 -10.44 15.54 45.12
CA PRO A 132 -9.59 14.36 45.35
C PRO A 132 -9.77 13.72 46.73
N HIS A 133 -10.27 14.47 47.71
CA HIS A 133 -10.49 13.96 49.06
C HIS A 133 -11.73 13.05 49.14
N HIS A 134 -12.82 13.48 48.50
CA HIS A 134 -14.12 12.80 48.58
C HIS A 134 -14.51 12.08 47.29
N SER A 135 -13.76 12.27 46.21
CA SER A 135 -14.07 11.76 44.88
C SER A 135 -15.44 12.23 44.36
N VAL A 136 -15.88 13.44 44.68
CA VAL A 136 -17.19 13.99 44.26
C VAL A 136 -17.06 15.25 43.41
N PRO A 137 -18.05 15.60 42.57
CA PRO A 137 -18.06 16.85 41.81
C PRO A 137 -17.85 18.08 42.68
N ILE A 138 -17.01 19.00 42.20
CA ILE A 138 -16.95 20.37 42.69
C ILE A 138 -18.18 21.10 42.19
N MET A 139 -19.00 21.58 43.11
CA MET A 139 -20.19 22.38 42.80
C MET A 139 -19.83 23.86 42.69
N THR A 140 -20.66 24.60 41.94
CA THR A 140 -20.57 26.06 41.83
C THR A 140 -21.83 26.65 42.47
N LEU A 141 -21.65 27.57 43.42
CA LEU A 141 -22.77 28.24 44.07
C LEU A 141 -23.36 29.34 43.18
N PRO A 142 -24.63 29.72 43.39
CA PRO A 142 -25.25 30.82 42.66
C PRO A 142 -24.38 32.09 42.70
N SER A 143 -24.26 32.75 41.54
CA SER A 143 -23.50 34.00 41.44
C SER A 143 -24.08 35.05 42.38
N PRO A 144 -23.22 35.82 43.08
CA PRO A 144 -23.70 36.90 43.92
C PRO A 144 -24.32 38.02 43.06
N PRO A 145 -25.17 38.89 43.65
CA PRO A 145 -25.85 39.96 42.93
C PRO A 145 -24.90 40.99 42.30
N ALA A 146 -23.63 41.04 42.75
CA ALA A 146 -22.62 41.92 42.16
C ALA A 146 -21.25 41.22 42.06
N PRO A 147 -20.47 41.45 40.97
CA PRO A 147 -19.18 40.78 40.73
C PRO A 147 -18.11 41.04 41.79
N HIS A 148 -18.20 42.13 42.56
CA HIS A 148 -17.24 42.38 43.64
C HIS A 148 -17.44 41.46 44.84
N TYR A 149 -18.58 40.78 44.98
CA TYR A 149 -18.79 39.79 46.02
C TYR A 149 -18.33 38.37 45.63
N ALA A 150 -17.88 38.16 44.39
CA ALA A 150 -17.56 36.85 43.82
C ALA A 150 -16.53 36.01 44.60
N LEU A 151 -15.77 36.62 45.51
CA LEU A 151 -14.73 35.95 46.31
C LEU A 151 -15.02 35.97 47.81
N ASP A 152 -16.21 36.42 48.22
CA ASP A 152 -16.64 36.41 49.62
C ASP A 152 -17.17 35.02 50.01
N PHE A 153 -16.25 34.07 50.15
CA PHE A 153 -16.56 32.65 50.33
C PHE A 153 -17.47 32.40 51.53
N ALA A 154 -17.10 32.89 52.72
CA ALA A 154 -17.79 32.60 53.97
C ALA A 154 -19.25 33.07 53.93
N ARG A 155 -19.50 34.29 53.43
CA ARG A 155 -20.85 34.85 53.33
C ARG A 155 -21.70 34.12 52.28
N ILE A 156 -21.11 33.78 51.13
CA ILE A 156 -21.83 33.06 50.07
C ILE A 156 -22.16 31.64 50.52
N VAL A 157 -21.23 30.96 51.18
CA VAL A 157 -21.47 29.61 51.73
C VAL A 157 -22.55 29.64 52.79
N GLU A 158 -22.51 30.60 53.72
CA GLU A 158 -23.53 30.72 54.76
C GLU A 158 -24.94 30.89 54.17
N ARG A 159 -25.09 31.77 53.17
CA ARG A 159 -26.39 32.00 52.49
C ARG A 159 -26.92 30.79 51.72
N ASN A 160 -26.03 29.91 51.28
CA ASN A 160 -26.39 28.76 50.43
C ASN A 160 -26.15 27.42 51.13
N PHE A 161 -26.03 27.41 52.47
CA PHE A 161 -25.61 26.21 53.20
C PHE A 161 -26.59 25.03 53.03
N GLU A 162 -27.89 25.30 52.98
CA GLU A 162 -28.91 24.28 52.70
C GLU A 162 -28.71 23.62 51.34
N ILE A 163 -28.36 24.39 50.31
CA ILE A 163 -28.06 23.87 48.96
C ILE A 163 -26.82 22.97 49.02
N ILE A 164 -25.81 23.34 49.81
CA ILE A 164 -24.60 22.55 50.02
C ILE A 164 -24.93 21.22 50.71
N GLN A 165 -25.77 21.23 51.74
CA GLN A 165 -26.24 20.02 52.42
C GLN A 165 -26.99 19.08 51.49
N GLN A 166 -27.90 19.61 50.67
CA GLN A 166 -28.64 18.83 49.67
C GLN A 166 -27.69 18.23 48.60
N ALA A 167 -26.72 19.01 48.14
CA ALA A 167 -25.71 18.54 47.19
C ALA A 167 -24.83 17.44 47.79
N ALA A 168 -24.41 17.57 49.05
CA ALA A 168 -23.66 16.54 49.77
C ALA A 168 -24.43 15.22 49.89
N ALA A 169 -25.76 15.27 50.08
CA ALA A 169 -26.59 14.08 50.22
C ALA A 169 -26.84 13.34 48.89
N THR A 170 -26.75 14.04 47.75
CA THR A 170 -27.12 13.51 46.42
C THR A 170 -25.92 13.29 45.49
N THR A 171 -24.73 13.63 45.95
CA THR A 171 -23.52 13.56 45.13
C THR A 171 -23.11 12.11 44.81
N VAL A 172 -22.48 11.92 43.64
CA VAL A 172 -22.00 10.62 43.16
C VAL A 172 -20.48 10.63 43.04
N VAL A 173 -19.86 9.48 43.31
CA VAL A 173 -18.41 9.30 43.20
C VAL A 173 -17.95 9.36 41.74
N ARG A 174 -16.81 10.02 41.49
CA ARG A 174 -16.17 10.19 40.18
C ARG A 174 -14.66 9.90 40.24
N SER A 175 -14.08 9.53 39.10
CA SER A 175 -12.62 9.46 38.98
C SER A 175 -12.01 10.86 39.09
N HIS A 176 -10.80 10.92 39.64
CA HIS A 176 -10.11 12.15 40.02
C HIS A 176 -8.59 12.02 39.84
N ARG A 177 -8.13 11.18 38.90
CA ARG A 177 -6.68 10.95 38.73
C ARG A 177 -6.00 12.22 38.23
N PHE A 178 -6.64 12.93 37.30
CA PHE A 178 -6.19 14.23 36.84
C PHE A 178 -6.11 15.24 37.99
N GLU A 179 -7.16 15.37 38.81
CA GLU A 179 -7.19 16.33 39.92
C GLU A 179 -6.19 15.99 41.02
N SER A 180 -6.02 14.71 41.34
CA SER A 180 -4.96 14.23 42.24
C SER A 180 -3.58 14.61 41.74
N TRP A 181 -3.31 14.41 40.44
CA TRP A 181 -2.05 14.85 39.84
C TRP A 181 -1.90 16.37 39.90
N LEU A 182 -2.94 17.14 39.55
CA LEU A 182 -2.90 18.60 39.55
C LEU A 182 -2.57 19.15 40.95
N LEU A 183 -3.24 18.67 41.99
CA LEU A 183 -2.98 19.11 43.36
C LEU A 183 -1.59 18.68 43.83
N HIS A 184 -1.18 17.44 43.53
CA HIS A 184 0.17 16.98 43.87
C HIS A 184 1.23 17.81 43.17
N ARG A 185 1.05 18.13 41.88
CA ARG A 185 1.98 18.92 41.08
C ARG A 185 2.12 20.35 41.60
N LEU A 186 1.01 20.96 42.03
CA LEU A 186 1.02 22.30 42.61
C LEU A 186 1.61 22.35 44.03
N ALA A 187 1.49 21.26 44.80
CA ALA A 187 2.06 21.18 46.15
C ALA A 187 3.54 20.77 46.15
N TYR A 188 3.93 19.91 45.19
CA TYR A 188 5.25 19.30 45.16
C TYR A 188 5.86 19.41 43.77
N GLN A 189 7.09 19.92 43.70
CA GLN A 189 7.83 20.04 42.44
C GLN A 189 8.51 18.73 41.99
N ARG A 190 8.22 17.59 42.64
CA ARG A 190 8.81 16.29 42.29
C ARG A 190 8.09 15.68 41.08
N PRO A 191 8.76 15.50 39.93
CA PRO A 191 8.15 14.90 38.74
C PRO A 191 7.84 13.41 38.98
N ARG A 192 6.67 12.97 38.53
CA ARG A 192 6.18 11.59 38.54
C ARG A 192 5.91 11.06 37.14
N HIS A 193 5.54 11.94 36.21
CA HIS A 193 5.28 11.61 34.81
C HIS A 193 6.27 12.34 33.91
N TRP A 194 6.50 11.80 32.71
CA TRP A 194 7.41 12.40 31.73
C TRP A 194 6.97 13.82 31.32
N PHE A 195 5.67 14.11 31.36
CA PHE A 195 5.12 15.43 31.01
C PHE A 195 5.21 16.44 32.16
N ASP A 196 5.72 16.05 33.34
CA ASP A 196 6.01 16.99 34.43
C ASP A 196 7.22 17.89 34.12
N GLU A 197 7.92 17.67 33.01
CA GLU A 197 8.87 18.64 32.45
C GLU A 197 8.17 19.86 31.81
N LEU A 198 6.88 19.73 31.48
CA LEU A 198 6.06 20.80 30.94
C LEU A 198 5.46 21.64 32.07
N GLU A 199 5.12 22.89 31.73
CA GLU A 199 4.37 23.76 32.62
C GLU A 199 2.98 23.17 32.92
N VAL A 200 2.54 23.26 34.18
CA VAL A 200 1.27 22.65 34.63
C VAL A 200 0.10 23.13 33.78
N SER A 201 0.11 24.40 33.37
CA SER A 201 -0.94 24.98 32.54
C SER A 201 -1.01 24.39 31.13
N VAL A 202 0.14 23.99 30.56
CA VAL A 202 0.23 23.33 29.25
C VAL A 202 -0.43 21.97 29.33
N VAL A 203 -0.07 21.16 30.33
CA VAL A 203 -0.60 19.80 30.51
C VAL A 203 -2.09 19.84 30.81
N THR A 204 -2.54 20.73 31.69
CA THR A 204 -3.96 20.90 31.99
C THR A 204 -4.79 21.29 30.77
N GLN A 205 -4.34 22.29 30.00
CA GLN A 205 -5.05 22.70 28.78
C GLN A 205 -5.02 21.60 27.72
N LEU A 206 -3.90 20.89 27.58
CA LEU A 206 -3.78 19.78 26.64
C LEU A 206 -4.76 18.65 26.99
N CYS A 207 -4.84 18.22 28.25
CA CYS A 207 -5.77 17.16 28.67
C CYS A 207 -7.23 17.55 28.40
N GLU A 208 -7.62 18.78 28.75
CA GLU A 208 -9.00 19.26 28.52
C GLU A 208 -9.34 19.32 27.02
N LYS A 209 -8.44 19.90 26.20
CA LYS A 209 -8.69 20.13 24.77
C LYS A 209 -8.57 18.85 23.94
N ALA A 210 -7.57 18.01 24.23
CA ALA A 210 -7.40 16.71 23.57
C ALA A 210 -8.50 15.74 23.98
N GLY A 211 -8.88 15.72 25.26
CA GLY A 211 -10.01 14.94 25.76
C GLY A 211 -11.34 15.35 25.13
N THR A 212 -11.55 16.66 24.95
CA THR A 212 -12.74 17.17 24.24
C THR A 212 -12.77 16.67 22.80
N ALA A 213 -11.64 16.73 22.08
CA ALA A 213 -11.56 16.24 20.72
C ALA A 213 -11.78 14.72 20.63
N LEU A 214 -11.24 13.95 21.59
CA LEU A 214 -11.35 12.49 21.65
C LEU A 214 -12.76 12.02 21.98
N CYS A 215 -13.38 12.59 23.02
CA CYS A 215 -14.67 12.11 23.54
C CYS A 215 -15.89 12.71 22.81
N PHE A 216 -15.78 13.94 22.31
CA PHE A 216 -16.90 14.71 21.74
C PHE A 216 -16.66 15.15 20.30
N GLY A 217 -15.52 14.80 19.70
CA GLY A 217 -15.18 15.04 18.31
C GLY A 217 -14.48 16.39 18.05
N ALA A 218 -13.85 16.48 16.87
CA ALA A 218 -12.98 17.59 16.48
C ALA A 218 -13.66 18.99 16.48
N ALA A 219 -14.98 19.03 16.25
CA ALA A 219 -15.75 20.28 16.20
C ALA A 219 -16.19 20.78 17.58
N ALA A 220 -16.17 19.94 18.62
CA ALA A 220 -16.55 20.31 19.97
C ALA A 220 -15.53 21.27 20.60
N ALA A 221 -16.02 22.24 21.37
CA ALA A 221 -15.20 23.17 22.13
C ALA A 221 -15.54 23.07 23.62
N PRO A 222 -14.58 23.20 24.54
CA PRO A 222 -14.85 23.08 25.98
C PRO A 222 -15.94 24.00 26.52
N ARG A 223 -16.12 25.18 25.93
CA ARG A 223 -17.20 26.13 26.29
C ARG A 223 -18.63 25.64 25.99
N GLN A 224 -18.77 24.57 25.21
CA GLN A 224 -20.07 23.99 24.83
C GLN A 224 -20.43 22.78 25.68
N LEU A 225 -19.49 22.32 26.52
CA LEU A 225 -19.63 21.13 27.34
C LEU A 225 -19.97 21.54 28.78
N ASP A 226 -20.78 20.74 29.45
CA ASP A 226 -21.04 20.90 30.87
C ASP A 226 -19.83 20.45 31.73
N SER A 227 -19.90 20.69 33.04
CA SER A 227 -18.80 20.35 33.95
C SER A 227 -18.52 18.84 34.04
N GLU A 228 -19.52 17.98 33.83
CA GLU A 228 -19.35 16.54 33.89
C GLU A 228 -18.68 15.99 32.63
N GLN A 229 -19.13 16.48 31.47
CA GLN A 229 -18.52 16.19 30.17
C GLN A 229 -17.05 16.62 30.16
N LEU A 230 -16.74 17.81 30.68
CA LEU A 230 -15.37 18.30 30.78
C LEU A 230 -14.50 17.49 31.75
N ALA A 231 -15.05 17.07 32.88
CA ALA A 231 -14.34 16.22 33.84
C ALA A 231 -13.99 14.88 33.18
N THR A 232 -14.97 14.24 32.52
CA THR A 232 -14.79 12.99 31.79
C THR A 232 -13.75 13.11 30.67
N ALA A 233 -13.87 14.13 29.81
CA ALA A 233 -12.91 14.38 28.73
C ALA A 233 -11.48 14.55 29.27
N THR A 234 -11.31 15.40 30.30
CA THR A 234 -9.99 15.70 30.86
C THR A 234 -9.36 14.45 31.48
N GLU A 235 -10.15 13.67 32.23
CA GLU A 235 -9.71 12.43 32.85
C GLU A 235 -9.29 11.38 31.80
N VAL A 236 -10.07 11.19 30.74
CA VAL A 236 -9.73 10.23 29.67
C VAL A 236 -8.40 10.58 29.02
N ALA A 237 -8.21 11.85 28.61
CA ALA A 237 -6.95 12.27 28.01
C ALA A 237 -5.76 12.16 28.98
N PHE A 238 -5.96 12.51 30.25
CA PHE A 238 -4.93 12.38 31.28
C PHE A 238 -4.50 10.92 31.47
N GLN A 239 -5.45 9.98 31.53
CA GLN A 239 -5.14 8.55 31.64
C GLN A 239 -4.32 8.04 30.46
N ARG A 240 -4.66 8.46 29.23
CA ARG A 240 -3.88 8.12 28.02
C ARG A 240 -2.47 8.68 28.09
N LEU A 241 -2.36 9.93 28.52
CA LEU A 241 -1.07 10.60 28.66
C LEU A 241 -0.19 9.90 29.71
N ALA A 242 -0.76 9.58 30.87
CA ALA A 242 -0.08 8.92 31.98
C ALA A 242 0.31 7.46 31.70
N ALA A 243 -0.36 6.78 30.76
CA ALA A 243 -0.04 5.41 30.37
C ALA A 243 1.18 5.30 29.44
N THR A 244 1.73 6.43 28.96
CA THR A 244 2.87 6.46 28.05
C THR A 244 4.15 6.86 28.77
N ASN A 245 5.30 6.39 28.28
CA ASN A 245 6.58 6.64 28.95
C ASN A 245 7.32 7.89 28.45
N ALA A 246 6.94 8.49 27.32
CA ALA A 246 7.64 9.68 26.80
C ALA A 246 6.95 10.46 25.65
N ARG A 247 5.75 10.08 25.19
CA ARG A 247 5.21 10.56 23.90
C ARG A 247 3.73 10.89 23.96
N LEU A 248 3.34 11.99 23.31
CA LEU A 248 1.95 12.35 23.02
C LEU A 248 1.35 11.53 21.88
N GLU A 249 2.20 10.96 21.05
CA GLU A 249 1.85 10.27 19.81
C GLU A 249 0.69 9.27 19.97
N PRO A 250 0.59 8.44 21.04
CA PRO A 250 -0.54 7.53 21.20
C PRO A 250 -1.90 8.24 21.37
N LEU A 251 -1.94 9.32 22.15
CA LEU A 251 -3.16 10.14 22.30
C LEU A 251 -3.52 10.84 20.99
N ILE A 252 -2.51 11.35 20.27
CA ILE A 252 -2.71 12.01 18.96
C ILE A 252 -3.26 11.00 17.94
N ARG A 253 -2.71 9.78 17.93
CA ARG A 253 -3.14 8.66 17.09
C ARG A 253 -4.58 8.26 17.39
N GLU A 254 -4.95 8.10 18.66
CA GLU A 254 -6.33 7.73 19.05
C GLU A 254 -7.34 8.79 18.58
N ILE A 255 -7.01 10.09 18.68
CA ILE A 255 -7.85 11.18 18.14
C ILE A 255 -7.94 11.11 16.61
N TRP A 256 -6.82 10.83 15.93
CA TRP A 256 -6.78 10.70 14.48
C TRP A 256 -7.63 9.53 13.98
N GLU A 257 -7.55 8.37 14.62
CA GLU A 257 -8.28 7.15 14.27
C GLU A 257 -9.77 7.24 14.63
N ALA A 258 -10.13 8.02 15.66
CA ALA A 258 -11.52 8.34 15.98
C ALA A 258 -12.21 9.23 14.92
N CYS A 259 -11.46 9.79 13.96
CA CYS A 259 -12.04 10.59 12.90
C CYS A 259 -12.85 9.71 11.92
N PRO A 260 -14.15 9.96 11.71
CA PRO A 260 -14.98 9.11 10.84
C PRO A 260 -14.64 9.24 9.35
N SER A 261 -13.77 10.17 8.97
CA SER A 261 -13.36 10.35 7.57
C SER A 261 -12.38 9.27 7.14
N GLN A 262 -12.61 8.64 5.97
CA GLN A 262 -11.67 7.68 5.38
C GLN A 262 -10.34 8.32 4.95
N ARG A 263 -10.30 9.64 4.78
CA ARG A 263 -9.09 10.41 4.43
C ARG A 263 -9.06 11.69 5.25
N PRO A 264 -8.85 11.59 6.56
CA PRO A 264 -8.93 12.75 7.43
C PRO A 264 -7.78 13.71 7.10
N GLY A 265 -8.11 14.99 6.89
CA GLY A 265 -7.10 16.04 6.96
C GLY A 265 -6.85 16.41 8.43
N TYR A 266 -5.67 16.93 8.75
CA TYR A 266 -5.35 17.34 10.13
C TYR A 266 -6.38 18.31 10.74
N TYR A 267 -6.95 19.25 9.96
CA TYR A 267 -8.04 20.11 10.44
C TYR A 267 -9.33 19.34 10.74
N THR A 268 -9.65 18.30 9.96
CA THR A 268 -10.85 17.48 10.15
C THR A 268 -10.69 16.55 11.36
N ALA A 269 -9.51 15.98 11.55
CA ALA A 269 -9.21 15.09 12.67
C ALA A 269 -9.13 15.82 14.02
N PHE A 270 -8.41 16.95 14.07
CA PHE A 270 -8.11 17.64 15.33
C PHE A 270 -8.97 18.87 15.58
N GLY A 271 -9.50 19.52 14.53
CA GLY A 271 -10.45 20.64 14.63
C GLY A 271 -10.05 21.73 15.62
N ASN A 272 -10.83 21.91 16.70
CA ASN A 272 -10.57 22.93 17.71
C ASN A 272 -9.27 22.73 18.48
N LEU A 273 -8.80 21.49 18.65
CA LEU A 273 -7.49 21.22 19.25
C LEU A 273 -6.37 21.84 18.38
N TRP A 274 -6.45 21.64 17.06
CA TRP A 274 -5.47 22.22 16.14
C TRP A 274 -5.52 23.74 16.12
N ARG A 275 -6.72 24.35 16.12
CA ARG A 275 -6.88 25.81 16.16
C ARG A 275 -6.29 26.42 17.43
N TRP A 276 -6.39 25.73 18.56
CA TRP A 276 -5.78 26.16 19.81
C TRP A 276 -4.25 26.08 19.74
N LEU A 277 -3.70 24.96 19.24
CA LEU A 277 -2.25 24.81 19.06
C LEU A 277 -1.67 25.85 18.09
N ASP A 278 -2.36 26.17 16.99
CA ASP A 278 -1.89 27.20 16.05
C ASP A 278 -1.85 28.60 16.68
N LYS A 279 -2.76 28.91 17.61
CA LYS A 279 -2.69 30.15 18.42
C LYS A 279 -1.55 30.12 19.43
N ALA A 280 -1.23 28.94 19.97
CA ALA A 280 -0.17 28.75 20.96
C ALA A 280 1.26 28.70 20.35
N LYS A 281 1.42 28.73 19.02
CA LYS A 281 2.72 28.57 18.34
C LYS A 281 3.81 29.56 18.76
N GLY A 282 3.44 30.75 19.23
CA GLY A 282 4.39 31.76 19.70
C GLY A 282 4.89 31.54 21.13
N ASP A 283 4.26 30.63 21.88
CA ASP A 283 4.59 30.38 23.27
C ASP A 283 5.52 29.16 23.42
N HIS A 284 6.73 29.41 23.89
CA HIS A 284 7.78 28.39 24.04
C HIS A 284 7.37 27.23 24.96
N ARG A 285 6.46 27.45 25.91
CA ARG A 285 5.96 26.42 26.82
C ARG A 285 5.28 25.26 26.07
N TYR A 286 4.73 25.53 24.89
CA TYR A 286 4.07 24.55 24.04
C TYR A 286 5.00 23.87 23.03
N LYS A 287 6.28 24.24 22.97
CA LYS A 287 7.22 23.80 21.91
C LYS A 287 7.20 22.27 21.70
N ARG A 288 7.29 21.48 22.77
CA ARG A 288 7.27 20.02 22.70
C ARG A 288 5.96 19.49 22.13
N VAL A 289 4.83 20.01 22.62
CA VAL A 289 3.48 19.63 22.16
C VAL A 289 3.27 19.95 20.68
N LEU A 290 3.68 21.15 20.26
CA LEU A 290 3.60 21.61 18.87
C LEU A 290 4.48 20.76 17.96
N GLN A 291 5.69 20.41 18.40
CA GLN A 291 6.62 19.57 17.65
C GLN A 291 6.05 18.16 17.44
N GLU A 292 5.64 17.47 18.51
CA GLU A 292 5.12 16.11 18.40
C GLU A 292 3.83 16.05 17.54
N MET A 293 2.96 17.06 17.66
CA MET A 293 1.76 17.16 16.82
C MET A 293 2.09 17.41 15.34
N ALA A 294 3.02 18.32 15.05
CA ALA A 294 3.45 18.58 13.67
C ALA A 294 4.15 17.36 13.05
N ASP A 295 5.05 16.71 13.79
CA ASP A 295 5.76 15.50 13.36
C ASP A 295 4.78 14.36 13.07
N PHE A 296 3.73 14.21 13.88
CA PHE A 296 2.65 13.26 13.61
C PHE A 296 1.96 13.56 12.28
N VAL A 297 1.56 14.81 12.04
CA VAL A 297 0.89 15.18 10.78
C VAL A 297 1.82 15.01 9.56
N PHE A 298 3.11 15.36 9.69
CA PHE A 298 4.07 15.14 8.61
C PHE A 298 4.26 13.67 8.25
N THR A 299 4.05 12.76 9.20
CA THR A 299 4.19 11.30 9.00
C THR A 299 2.90 10.59 8.60
N HIS A 300 1.73 11.24 8.72
CA HIS A 300 0.42 10.64 8.42
C HIS A 300 -0.34 11.32 7.27
N GLN A 301 0.12 12.49 6.81
CA GLN A 301 -0.52 13.21 5.71
C GLN A 301 0.51 13.73 4.69
N SER A 302 0.06 13.87 3.45
CA SER A 302 0.89 14.41 2.37
C SER A 302 1.09 15.93 2.49
N ILE A 303 2.13 16.32 3.23
CA ILE A 303 2.53 17.71 3.39
C ILE A 303 3.74 18.00 2.47
N PRO A 304 3.70 19.06 1.64
CA PRO A 304 4.83 19.47 0.84
C PRO A 304 6.01 19.95 1.69
N ALA A 305 7.24 19.65 1.25
CA ALA A 305 8.45 20.23 1.81
C ALA A 305 8.39 21.77 1.77
N GLY A 306 8.91 22.42 2.82
CA GLY A 306 8.83 23.87 3.04
C GLY A 306 7.54 24.37 3.68
N THR A 307 6.52 23.53 3.83
CA THR A 307 5.27 23.94 4.50
C THR A 307 5.50 24.06 6.00
N SER A 308 5.10 25.20 6.60
CA SER A 308 5.14 25.42 8.05
C SER A 308 3.80 25.07 8.70
N LEU A 309 3.78 24.11 9.61
CA LEU A 309 2.64 23.74 10.45
C LEU A 309 3.01 23.85 11.93
N LEU A 310 2.19 24.54 12.73
CA LEU A 310 2.43 24.74 14.17
C LEU A 310 3.83 25.32 14.51
N GLY A 311 4.39 26.12 13.60
CA GLY A 311 5.75 26.67 13.72
C GLY A 311 6.88 25.70 13.37
N GLN A 312 6.56 24.47 12.97
CA GLN A 312 7.53 23.48 12.47
C GLN A 312 7.52 23.45 10.94
N ILE A 313 8.70 23.41 10.33
CA ILE A 313 8.83 23.32 8.88
C ILE A 313 8.97 21.85 8.48
N CYS A 314 8.11 21.41 7.55
CA CYS A 314 8.25 20.12 6.90
C CYS A 314 9.51 20.13 6.03
N LYS A 315 10.61 19.50 6.49
CA LYS A 315 11.89 19.49 5.76
C LYS A 315 11.79 18.71 4.46
N GLU A 316 11.10 17.58 4.50
CA GLU A 316 10.92 16.67 3.39
C GLU A 316 9.51 16.07 3.41
N ARG A 317 8.98 15.76 2.24
CA ARG A 317 7.70 15.05 2.14
C ARG A 317 7.94 13.61 2.60
N ARG A 318 7.20 13.15 3.61
CA ARG A 318 7.25 11.75 4.09
C ARG A 318 6.06 10.91 3.61
N TYR A 319 5.01 11.56 3.14
CA TYR A 319 3.80 10.91 2.63
C TYR A 319 3.36 11.51 1.29
N HIS A 320 2.94 10.65 0.36
CA HIS A 320 2.34 11.05 -0.90
C HIS A 320 0.81 11.14 -0.81
N SER A 321 0.26 12.06 -1.58
CA SER A 321 -1.04 11.90 -2.21
C SER A 321 -0.84 11.29 -3.59
N VAL A 322 -1.86 10.65 -4.15
CA VAL A 322 -1.83 10.14 -5.53
C VAL A 322 -1.38 11.22 -6.52
N LYS A 323 -1.86 12.46 -6.34
CA LYS A 323 -1.46 13.61 -7.16
C LYS A 323 0.03 13.92 -7.05
N SER A 324 0.57 13.96 -5.82
CA SER A 324 2.00 14.24 -5.62
C SER A 324 2.91 13.12 -6.11
N ALA A 325 2.50 11.86 -5.92
CA ALA A 325 3.21 10.68 -6.41
C ALA A 325 3.29 10.69 -7.94
N ALA A 326 2.17 10.94 -8.61
CA ALA A 326 2.12 11.02 -10.06
C ALA A 326 3.00 12.17 -10.60
N ALA A 327 2.92 13.35 -9.97
CA ALA A 327 3.70 14.52 -10.39
C ALA A 327 5.21 14.32 -10.23
N ALA A 328 5.66 13.70 -9.12
CA ALA A 328 7.08 13.46 -8.85
C ALA A 328 7.77 12.60 -9.94
N TYR A 329 7.01 11.70 -10.57
CA TYR A 329 7.52 10.75 -11.58
C TYR A 329 6.98 11.02 -12.99
N GLY A 330 6.30 12.16 -13.23
CA GLY A 330 5.74 12.50 -14.54
C GLY A 330 4.65 11.53 -15.05
N LEU A 331 3.94 10.86 -14.13
CA LEU A 331 2.91 9.87 -14.44
C LEU A 331 1.51 10.52 -14.52
N ASN A 332 0.58 9.82 -15.18
CA ASN A 332 -0.82 10.23 -15.21
C ASN A 332 -1.52 9.88 -13.88
N THR A 333 -2.12 10.87 -13.21
CA THR A 333 -2.77 10.72 -11.90
C THR A 333 -3.83 9.61 -11.85
N SER A 334 -4.71 9.51 -12.86
CA SER A 334 -5.78 8.50 -12.84
C SER A 334 -5.22 7.09 -12.99
N ARG A 335 -4.15 6.92 -13.78
CA ARG A 335 -3.50 5.63 -13.92
C ARG A 335 -2.73 5.25 -12.66
N THR A 336 -2.03 6.20 -12.06
CA THR A 336 -1.33 6.02 -10.78
C THR A 336 -2.29 5.63 -9.67
N ASP A 337 -3.47 6.27 -9.58
CA ASP A 337 -4.50 5.89 -8.59
C ASP A 337 -4.89 4.41 -8.68
N ARG A 338 -5.24 3.95 -9.89
CA ARG A 338 -5.66 2.56 -10.11
C ARG A 338 -4.55 1.56 -9.79
N LEU A 339 -3.33 1.87 -10.22
CA LEU A 339 -2.19 0.99 -10.01
C LEU A 339 -1.80 0.92 -8.52
N LEU A 340 -1.78 2.06 -7.81
CA LEU A 340 -1.52 2.07 -6.37
C LEU A 340 -2.59 1.29 -5.59
N LYS A 341 -3.87 1.38 -5.98
CA LYS A 341 -4.95 0.57 -5.37
C LYS A 341 -4.77 -0.94 -5.55
N THR A 342 -4.15 -1.39 -6.63
CA THR A 342 -3.87 -2.82 -6.84
C THR A 342 -2.63 -3.27 -6.07
N LEU A 343 -1.61 -2.41 -5.98
CA LEU A 343 -0.29 -2.77 -5.43
C LEU A 343 -0.19 -2.57 -3.91
N ILE A 344 -1.06 -1.75 -3.34
CA ILE A 344 -1.06 -1.40 -1.92
C ILE A 344 -2.31 -1.99 -1.30
N LYS A 345 -2.16 -2.61 -0.12
CA LYS A 345 -3.31 -3.16 0.61
C LYS A 345 -4.24 -2.03 1.05
N ASP A 346 -5.54 -2.31 1.08
CA ASP A 346 -6.52 -1.35 1.62
C ASP A 346 -6.12 -0.89 3.03
N GLY A 347 -6.09 0.44 3.23
CA GLY A 347 -5.70 1.07 4.48
C GLY A 347 -4.18 1.29 4.67
N GLN A 348 -3.31 0.74 3.82
CA GLN A 348 -1.90 1.14 3.82
C GLN A 348 -1.77 2.55 3.21
N GLY A 349 -1.18 3.46 3.98
CA GLY A 349 -0.93 4.81 3.53
C GLY A 349 0.23 4.90 2.53
N LEU A 350 0.29 6.01 1.80
CA LEU A 350 1.27 6.26 0.73
C LEU A 350 2.59 6.84 1.27
N GLY A 351 3.28 6.14 2.16
CA GLY A 351 4.59 6.56 2.67
C GLY A 351 5.64 6.62 1.55
N VAL A 352 6.43 7.70 1.50
CA VAL A 352 7.41 7.96 0.43
C VAL A 352 8.41 6.81 0.28
N GLU A 353 8.98 6.34 1.39
CA GLU A 353 9.97 5.25 1.39
C GLU A 353 9.46 3.95 0.75
N ALA A 354 8.17 3.64 0.92
CA ALA A 354 7.56 2.44 0.36
C ALA A 354 7.12 2.64 -1.10
N ILE A 355 6.69 3.85 -1.46
CA ILE A 355 6.04 4.13 -2.75
C ILE A 355 7.04 4.56 -3.83
N ASP A 356 8.08 5.31 -3.49
CA ASP A 356 9.06 5.82 -4.46
C ASP A 356 9.79 4.70 -5.23
N PRO A 357 10.24 3.60 -4.59
CA PRO A 357 10.82 2.48 -5.32
C PRO A 357 9.84 1.85 -6.31
N LEU A 358 8.56 1.74 -5.94
CA LEU A 358 7.50 1.23 -6.81
C LEU A 358 7.29 2.16 -8.00
N LEU A 359 7.13 3.47 -7.77
CA LEU A 359 6.95 4.48 -8.81
C LEU A 359 8.14 4.54 -9.76
N SER A 360 9.36 4.48 -9.24
CA SER A 360 10.59 4.40 -10.04
C SER A 360 10.57 3.17 -10.96
N ARG A 361 10.20 2.00 -10.44
CA ARG A 361 10.07 0.79 -11.26
C ARG A 361 8.96 0.92 -12.32
N ILE A 362 7.83 1.55 -12.00
CA ILE A 362 6.74 1.82 -12.95
C ILE A 362 7.19 2.71 -14.11
N THR A 363 8.01 3.74 -13.85
CA THR A 363 8.57 4.59 -14.92
C THR A 363 9.50 3.84 -15.87
N SER A 364 10.10 2.75 -15.39
CA SER A 364 10.96 1.86 -16.18
C SER A 364 10.18 0.78 -16.94
N CYS A 365 8.85 0.87 -16.98
CA CYS A 365 7.99 -0.09 -17.67
C CYS A 365 7.24 0.54 -18.86
N LEU A 366 6.89 -0.30 -19.84
CA LEU A 366 6.14 0.09 -21.02
C LEU A 366 4.79 -0.65 -21.09
N PRO A 367 3.72 0.03 -21.55
CA PRO A 367 2.46 -0.63 -21.92
C PRO A 367 2.63 -1.54 -23.14
N ARG A 368 1.78 -2.57 -23.26
CA ARG A 368 1.72 -3.56 -24.37
C ARG A 368 2.16 -3.03 -25.73
N VAL A 369 1.52 -1.97 -26.24
CA VAL A 369 1.79 -1.47 -27.62
C VAL A 369 3.22 -0.91 -27.75
N LYS A 370 3.70 -0.17 -26.74
CA LYS A 370 5.07 0.37 -26.74
C LYS A 370 6.10 -0.75 -26.52
N ALA A 371 5.78 -1.73 -25.69
CA ALA A 371 6.61 -2.91 -25.45
C ALA A 371 6.79 -3.74 -26.74
N ALA A 372 5.69 -4.03 -27.45
CA ALA A 372 5.72 -4.74 -28.73
C ALA A 372 6.57 -4.01 -29.78
N LYS A 373 6.40 -2.68 -29.90
CA LYS A 373 7.22 -1.85 -30.80
C LYS A 373 8.70 -1.91 -30.44
N ARG A 374 9.05 -1.85 -29.15
CA ARG A 374 10.44 -1.91 -28.67
C ARG A 374 11.09 -3.26 -28.98
N MET A 375 10.36 -4.36 -28.81
CA MET A 375 10.85 -5.68 -29.19
C MET A 375 10.95 -5.88 -30.70
N GLY A 376 10.21 -5.10 -31.51
CA GLY A 376 10.15 -5.26 -32.96
C GLY A 376 9.20 -6.38 -33.39
N VAL A 377 8.10 -6.57 -32.66
CA VAL A 377 7.03 -7.52 -32.97
C VAL A 377 5.68 -6.83 -33.09
N SER A 378 4.70 -7.48 -33.73
CA SER A 378 3.32 -7.00 -33.70
C SER A 378 2.69 -7.18 -32.31
N PRO A 379 1.66 -6.39 -31.94
CA PRO A 379 0.95 -6.57 -30.67
C PRO A 379 0.37 -7.98 -30.48
N ASP A 380 -0.11 -8.62 -31.57
CA ASP A 380 -0.63 -9.98 -31.49
C ASP A 380 0.46 -11.02 -31.22
N MET A 381 1.65 -10.84 -31.83
CA MET A 381 2.80 -11.69 -31.54
C MET A 381 3.28 -11.50 -30.10
N PHE A 382 3.25 -10.26 -29.60
CA PHE A 382 3.59 -9.96 -28.22
C PHE A 382 2.66 -10.70 -27.24
N ASP A 383 1.34 -10.72 -27.52
CA ASP A 383 0.39 -11.47 -26.69
C ASP A 383 0.61 -12.98 -26.76
N ARG A 384 0.99 -13.52 -27.93
CA ARG A 384 1.36 -14.95 -28.04
C ARG A 384 2.62 -15.28 -27.21
N LEU A 385 3.65 -14.43 -27.25
CA LEU A 385 4.85 -14.58 -26.41
C LEU A 385 4.53 -14.50 -24.91
N LYS A 386 3.59 -13.63 -24.53
CA LYS A 386 3.05 -13.57 -23.17
C LYS A 386 2.31 -14.85 -22.80
N HIS A 387 1.46 -15.38 -23.68
CA HIS A 387 0.68 -16.59 -23.44
C HIS A 387 1.57 -17.83 -23.20
N ILE A 388 2.68 -17.95 -23.93
CA ILE A 388 3.65 -19.04 -23.71
C ILE A 388 4.62 -18.77 -22.55
N GLY A 389 4.39 -17.72 -21.74
CA GLY A 389 5.17 -17.42 -20.54
C GLY A 389 6.56 -16.82 -20.77
N ARG A 390 6.87 -16.38 -22.01
CA ARG A 390 8.17 -15.74 -22.32
C ARG A 390 8.23 -14.26 -21.98
N LEU A 391 7.06 -13.64 -21.81
CA LEU A 391 6.92 -12.27 -21.34
C LEU A 391 6.04 -12.27 -20.11
N LEU A 392 6.60 -11.85 -18.98
CA LEU A 392 5.86 -11.68 -17.75
C LEU A 392 5.62 -10.18 -17.52
N PRO A 393 4.38 -9.77 -17.21
CA PRO A 393 4.13 -8.39 -16.84
C PRO A 393 4.79 -8.11 -15.48
N ALA A 394 5.57 -7.03 -15.40
CA ALA A 394 6.15 -6.56 -14.16
C ALA A 394 5.08 -6.05 -13.19
N PHE A 395 3.97 -5.54 -13.73
CA PHE A 395 2.75 -5.18 -12.99
C PHE A 395 1.52 -5.60 -13.79
N SER A 396 0.58 -6.27 -13.12
CA SER A 396 -0.74 -6.64 -13.63
C SER A 396 -1.81 -6.32 -12.58
N GLY A 397 -3.04 -6.10 -13.02
CA GLY A 397 -4.14 -5.76 -12.11
C GLY A 397 -5.50 -5.74 -12.79
N GLU A 398 -6.57 -5.91 -12.00
CA GLU A 398 -7.93 -5.71 -12.49
C GLU A 398 -8.11 -4.27 -12.99
N ASN A 399 -8.60 -4.11 -14.23
CA ASN A 399 -8.82 -2.82 -14.88
C ASN A 399 -7.57 -1.93 -15.04
N VAL A 400 -6.36 -2.52 -14.96
CA VAL A 400 -5.09 -1.83 -15.22
C VAL A 400 -4.34 -2.57 -16.33
N ALA A 401 -3.94 -1.82 -17.38
CA ALA A 401 -3.17 -2.39 -18.48
C ALA A 401 -1.77 -2.82 -18.00
N ASP A 402 -1.40 -4.05 -18.32
CA ASP A 402 -0.11 -4.64 -18.00
C ASP A 402 1.07 -3.74 -18.41
N LEU A 403 2.07 -3.75 -17.54
CA LEU A 403 3.33 -3.03 -17.71
C LEU A 403 4.49 -4.02 -17.75
N PHE A 404 5.39 -3.83 -18.70
CA PHE A 404 6.53 -4.70 -18.97
C PHE A 404 7.83 -3.95 -18.74
N ASP A 405 8.77 -4.55 -18.01
CA ASP A 405 10.04 -3.91 -17.67
C ASP A 405 10.92 -3.75 -18.92
N ILE A 406 11.44 -2.54 -19.13
CA ILE A 406 12.27 -2.23 -20.29
C ILE A 406 13.53 -3.12 -20.35
N LYS A 407 14.16 -3.42 -19.21
CA LYS A 407 15.37 -4.22 -19.15
C LYS A 407 15.11 -5.67 -19.54
N GLU A 408 13.99 -6.24 -19.10
CA GLU A 408 13.60 -7.61 -19.48
C GLU A 408 13.30 -7.71 -20.97
N LEU A 409 12.57 -6.73 -21.53
CA LEU A 409 12.30 -6.66 -22.97
C LEU A 409 13.58 -6.54 -23.79
N ASP A 410 14.50 -5.67 -23.36
CA ASP A 410 15.79 -5.48 -24.03
C ASP A 410 16.69 -6.71 -23.90
N HIS A 411 16.66 -7.40 -22.75
CA HIS A 411 17.41 -8.63 -22.54
C HIS A 411 16.92 -9.73 -23.48
N LEU A 412 15.61 -10.00 -23.54
CA LEU A 412 15.05 -11.00 -24.45
C LEU A 412 15.35 -10.65 -25.92
N ARG A 413 15.18 -9.38 -26.29
CA ARG A 413 15.53 -8.90 -27.63
C ARG A 413 17.02 -9.13 -27.91
N HIS A 414 17.90 -8.76 -27.00
CA HIS A 414 19.34 -8.94 -27.15
C HIS A 414 19.71 -10.42 -27.32
N THR A 415 19.17 -11.31 -26.48
CA THR A 415 19.41 -12.76 -26.56
C THR A 415 19.03 -13.34 -27.92
N ILE A 416 17.95 -12.86 -28.53
CA ILE A 416 17.48 -13.34 -29.84
C ILE A 416 18.34 -12.78 -30.98
N PHE A 417 18.77 -11.52 -30.91
CA PHE A 417 19.55 -10.89 -31.98
C PHE A 417 21.07 -11.12 -31.88
N SER A 418 21.62 -11.38 -30.69
CA SER A 418 23.06 -11.56 -30.47
C SER A 418 23.62 -12.78 -31.19
N HIS A 419 22.80 -13.83 -31.36
CA HIS A 419 23.15 -15.05 -32.07
C HIS A 419 22.88 -14.98 -33.59
N ALA A 420 22.30 -13.88 -34.09
CA ALA A 420 21.88 -13.76 -35.48
C ALA A 420 23.02 -13.27 -36.40
N GLN A 421 23.40 -14.09 -37.37
CA GLN A 421 24.44 -13.78 -38.36
C GLN A 421 23.91 -12.90 -39.49
N ILE A 422 24.68 -11.89 -39.93
CA ILE A 422 24.27 -11.03 -41.05
C ILE A 422 24.34 -11.82 -42.36
N VAL A 423 23.23 -11.84 -43.11
CA VAL A 423 23.12 -12.48 -44.42
C VAL A 423 22.71 -11.45 -45.48
N HIS A 424 23.38 -11.47 -46.62
CA HIS A 424 23.08 -10.57 -47.75
C HIS A 424 22.05 -11.13 -48.72
N GLN A 425 21.90 -12.46 -48.73
CA GLN A 425 20.93 -13.18 -49.55
C GLN A 425 20.35 -14.32 -48.72
N ARG A 426 19.14 -14.76 -49.08
CA ARG A 426 18.46 -15.88 -48.43
C ARG A 426 19.35 -17.15 -48.50
N PRO A 427 19.81 -17.70 -47.36
CA PRO A 427 20.58 -18.94 -47.38
C PRO A 427 19.75 -20.13 -47.87
N PRO A 428 20.38 -21.14 -48.49
CA PRO A 428 19.68 -22.36 -48.91
C PRO A 428 18.99 -23.03 -47.72
N ASN A 429 17.82 -23.60 -47.98
CA ASN A 429 16.93 -24.21 -46.97
C ASN A 429 16.47 -23.34 -45.79
N CYS A 430 16.79 -22.05 -45.77
CA CYS A 430 16.32 -21.12 -44.74
C CYS A 430 15.05 -20.39 -45.17
N SER A 431 14.21 -20.03 -44.22
CA SER A 431 13.02 -19.18 -44.40
C SER A 431 12.93 -18.17 -43.26
N ARG A 432 12.27 -17.03 -43.48
CA ARG A 432 11.89 -16.14 -42.37
C ARG A 432 11.00 -16.88 -41.39
N ILE A 433 11.06 -16.56 -40.10
CA ILE A 433 10.30 -17.25 -39.04
C ILE A 433 8.80 -17.34 -39.38
N THR A 434 8.20 -16.25 -39.88
CA THR A 434 6.78 -16.23 -40.31
C THR A 434 6.45 -17.28 -41.36
N ALA A 435 7.32 -17.45 -42.36
CA ALA A 435 7.14 -18.45 -43.42
C ALA A 435 7.51 -19.86 -42.93
N ALA A 436 8.52 -19.99 -42.08
CA ALA A 436 8.95 -21.26 -41.50
C ALA A 436 7.84 -21.88 -40.64
N ALA A 437 7.12 -21.06 -39.87
CA ALA A 437 6.01 -21.48 -39.03
C ALA A 437 4.94 -22.29 -39.79
N GLY A 438 4.50 -21.78 -40.95
CA GLY A 438 3.53 -22.48 -41.79
C GLY A 438 4.10 -23.73 -42.50
N ILE A 439 5.38 -23.73 -42.87
CA ILE A 439 6.02 -24.84 -43.60
C ILE A 439 6.32 -26.04 -42.69
N VAL A 440 6.64 -25.77 -41.42
CA VAL A 440 7.00 -26.79 -40.42
C VAL A 440 5.83 -27.11 -39.47
N SER A 441 4.74 -26.34 -39.58
CA SER A 441 3.55 -26.44 -38.71
C SER A 441 3.88 -26.21 -37.23
N VAL A 442 4.69 -25.18 -36.95
CA VAL A 442 5.11 -24.78 -35.60
C VAL A 442 4.74 -23.31 -35.40
N PRO A 443 4.11 -22.92 -34.28
CA PRO A 443 3.78 -21.53 -34.01
C PRO A 443 5.03 -20.62 -34.01
N CYS A 444 4.88 -19.39 -34.48
CA CYS A 444 6.00 -18.44 -34.57
C CYS A 444 6.62 -18.13 -33.19
N GLU A 445 5.78 -18.03 -32.16
CA GLU A 445 6.20 -17.76 -30.77
C GLU A 445 7.06 -18.89 -30.20
N GLU A 446 6.80 -20.15 -30.56
CA GLU A 446 7.63 -21.29 -30.17
C GLU A 446 8.97 -21.25 -30.89
N ILE A 447 8.99 -20.89 -32.18
CA ILE A 447 10.23 -20.70 -32.93
C ILE A 447 11.08 -19.60 -32.28
N LEU A 448 10.48 -18.46 -31.93
CA LEU A 448 11.17 -17.38 -31.23
C LEU A 448 11.69 -17.81 -29.85
N ALA A 449 10.92 -18.62 -29.11
CA ALA A 449 11.38 -19.19 -27.85
C ALA A 449 12.58 -20.13 -28.04
N MET A 450 12.56 -21.00 -29.06
CA MET A 450 13.69 -21.89 -29.38
C MET A 450 14.94 -21.12 -29.80
N VAL A 451 14.78 -20.00 -30.52
CA VAL A 451 15.89 -19.07 -30.84
C VAL A 451 16.45 -18.45 -29.56
N ALA A 452 15.60 -17.95 -28.67
CA ALA A 452 16.03 -17.34 -27.41
C ALA A 452 16.77 -18.34 -26.49
N GLU A 453 16.37 -19.61 -26.52
CA GLU A 453 17.01 -20.69 -25.77
C GLU A 453 18.31 -21.22 -26.41
N GLY A 454 18.68 -20.72 -27.60
CA GLY A 454 19.86 -21.19 -28.33
C GLY A 454 19.74 -22.62 -28.88
N LYS A 455 18.52 -23.13 -29.07
CA LYS A 455 18.29 -24.49 -29.61
C LYS A 455 18.44 -24.59 -31.12
N ILE A 456 18.38 -23.45 -31.82
CA ILE A 456 18.58 -23.36 -33.28
C ILE A 456 20.00 -22.86 -33.51
N ALA A 457 20.84 -23.67 -34.13
CA ALA A 457 22.24 -23.37 -34.41
C ALA A 457 22.40 -22.26 -35.45
N PHE A 458 21.53 -22.20 -36.47
CA PHE A 458 21.58 -21.14 -37.46
C PHE A 458 20.41 -20.15 -37.35
N VAL A 459 20.75 -18.91 -37.06
CA VAL A 459 19.85 -17.75 -37.14
C VAL A 459 20.48 -16.69 -38.02
N GLY A 460 19.79 -16.29 -39.08
CA GLY A 460 20.25 -15.26 -40.01
C GLY A 460 19.43 -13.97 -39.92
N GLN A 461 20.04 -12.83 -40.22
CA GLN A 461 19.34 -11.54 -40.32
C GLN A 461 19.84 -10.70 -41.50
N GLU A 462 18.94 -9.96 -42.14
CA GLU A 462 19.34 -8.93 -43.11
C GLU A 462 19.95 -7.72 -42.38
N ALA A 463 20.88 -7.01 -43.02
CA ALA A 463 21.49 -5.81 -42.46
C ALA A 463 20.41 -4.74 -42.17
N GLY A 464 20.40 -4.22 -40.94
CA GLY A 464 19.41 -3.23 -40.49
C GLY A 464 18.04 -3.81 -40.09
N ASN A 465 17.87 -5.14 -40.09
CA ASN A 465 16.64 -5.74 -39.58
C ASN A 465 16.49 -5.52 -38.07
N HIS A 466 15.28 -5.12 -37.65
CA HIS A 466 14.92 -4.94 -36.26
C HIS A 466 13.70 -5.74 -35.85
N ARG A 467 13.15 -6.56 -36.75
CA ARG A 467 11.95 -7.36 -36.54
C ARG A 467 12.31 -8.81 -36.29
N MET A 468 11.90 -9.32 -35.13
CA MET A 468 12.24 -10.68 -34.69
C MET A 468 11.64 -11.74 -35.61
N CYS A 469 10.43 -11.51 -36.14
CA CYS A 469 9.76 -12.45 -37.03
C CYS A 469 10.34 -12.50 -38.46
N ASP A 470 11.23 -11.56 -38.80
CA ASP A 470 11.92 -11.49 -40.11
C ASP A 470 13.29 -12.18 -40.08
N LEU A 471 13.70 -12.75 -38.95
CA LEU A 471 14.90 -13.59 -38.85
C LEU A 471 14.76 -14.86 -39.69
N TYR A 472 15.87 -15.31 -40.26
CA TYR A 472 15.97 -16.56 -41.02
C TYR A 472 16.33 -17.73 -40.11
N VAL A 473 15.60 -18.82 -40.25
CA VAL A 473 15.88 -20.10 -39.60
C VAL A 473 15.95 -21.21 -40.63
N ASN A 474 16.80 -22.22 -40.40
CA ASN A 474 16.89 -23.40 -41.25
C ASN A 474 15.65 -24.29 -41.05
N ARG A 475 14.95 -24.63 -42.14
CA ARG A 475 13.70 -25.40 -42.09
C ARG A 475 13.90 -26.86 -41.72
N ASP A 476 15.01 -27.46 -42.13
CA ASP A 476 15.30 -28.87 -41.89
C ASP A 476 15.75 -29.05 -40.44
N GLU A 477 16.62 -28.16 -39.96
CA GLU A 477 17.00 -28.08 -38.54
C GLU A 477 15.78 -27.90 -37.63
N LEU A 478 14.90 -26.94 -37.96
CA LEU A 478 13.68 -26.71 -37.19
C LEU A 478 12.75 -27.93 -37.19
N ARG A 479 12.68 -28.68 -38.31
CA ARG A 479 11.93 -29.94 -38.38
C ARG A 479 12.54 -31.01 -37.51
N ASP A 480 13.86 -31.15 -37.55
CA ASP A 480 14.58 -32.18 -36.79
C ASP A 480 14.48 -31.92 -35.29
N LEU A 481 14.50 -30.65 -34.88
CA LEU A 481 14.36 -30.23 -33.49
C LEU A 481 12.95 -30.52 -32.93
N VAL A 482 11.90 -30.31 -33.73
CA VAL A 482 10.51 -30.41 -33.25
C VAL A 482 9.92 -31.80 -33.47
N HIS A 483 10.15 -32.40 -34.64
CA HIS A 483 9.53 -33.66 -35.06
C HIS A 483 10.51 -34.84 -35.07
N GLY A 484 11.78 -34.60 -34.74
CA GLY A 484 12.83 -35.61 -34.81
C GLY A 484 13.44 -35.77 -36.21
N PRO A 485 14.59 -36.45 -36.31
CA PRO A 485 15.26 -36.72 -37.59
C PRO A 485 14.40 -37.60 -38.50
N GLU A 486 14.70 -37.63 -39.80
CA GLU A 486 13.95 -38.47 -40.75
C GLU A 486 14.15 -39.94 -40.43
N GLU A 487 13.10 -40.59 -39.93
CA GLU A 487 13.12 -42.03 -39.72
C GLU A 487 13.21 -42.77 -41.06
N PRO A 488 14.08 -43.78 -41.17
CA PRO A 488 14.10 -44.63 -42.33
C PRO A 488 12.77 -45.38 -42.47
N ILE A 489 12.26 -45.42 -43.70
CA ILE A 489 11.07 -46.19 -44.04
C ILE A 489 11.30 -47.66 -43.62
N PRO A 490 10.27 -48.38 -43.11
CA PRO A 490 10.43 -49.77 -42.71
C PRO A 490 11.12 -50.61 -43.79
N PRO A 491 12.09 -51.47 -43.43
CA PRO A 491 13.00 -52.12 -44.39
C PRO A 491 12.28 -52.98 -45.44
N ASN A 492 11.06 -53.43 -45.16
CA ASN A 492 10.23 -54.25 -46.05
C ASN A 492 9.19 -53.44 -46.85
N GLN A 493 9.31 -52.11 -46.91
CA GLN A 493 8.39 -51.23 -47.63
C GLN A 493 9.15 -50.30 -48.58
N LEU A 494 8.50 -49.90 -49.66
CA LEU A 494 9.02 -49.01 -50.69
C LEU A 494 8.05 -47.84 -50.89
N THR A 495 8.60 -46.66 -51.14
CA THR A 495 7.82 -45.52 -51.65
C THR A 495 7.35 -45.78 -53.07
N ILE A 496 6.34 -45.01 -53.51
CA ILE A 496 5.86 -45.04 -54.90
C ILE A 496 7.02 -44.81 -55.90
N ASP A 497 7.94 -43.87 -55.63
CA ASP A 497 9.06 -43.61 -56.54
C ASP A 497 10.10 -44.74 -56.54
N GLN A 498 10.38 -45.35 -55.38
CA GLN A 498 11.25 -46.52 -55.32
C GLN A 498 10.62 -47.70 -56.09
N THR A 499 9.33 -47.98 -55.91
CA THR A 499 8.63 -49.04 -56.66
C THR A 499 8.61 -48.76 -58.15
N ARG A 500 8.43 -47.49 -58.55
CA ARG A 500 8.52 -47.05 -59.95
C ARG A 500 9.87 -47.40 -60.58
N ARG A 501 10.96 -47.15 -59.86
CA ARG A 501 12.33 -47.48 -60.31
C ARG A 501 12.55 -48.99 -60.37
N VAL A 502 12.13 -49.73 -59.34
CA VAL A 502 12.29 -51.20 -59.27
C VAL A 502 11.54 -51.91 -60.40
N LEU A 503 10.32 -51.48 -60.73
CA LEU A 503 9.51 -52.11 -61.78
C LEU A 503 9.76 -51.53 -63.18
N HIS A 504 10.63 -50.52 -63.31
CA HIS A 504 10.88 -49.78 -64.56
C HIS A 504 9.59 -49.25 -65.22
N LEU A 505 8.68 -48.70 -64.41
CA LEU A 505 7.40 -48.16 -64.85
C LEU A 505 7.39 -46.64 -64.79
N ASN A 506 6.45 -45.99 -65.49
CA ASN A 506 6.19 -44.56 -65.30
C ASN A 506 5.23 -44.32 -64.13
N THR A 507 5.15 -43.06 -63.65
CA THR A 507 4.30 -42.68 -62.51
C THR A 507 2.81 -42.95 -62.76
N GLN A 508 2.35 -42.79 -64.01
CA GLN A 508 0.95 -43.01 -64.39
C GLN A 508 0.55 -44.50 -64.29
N THR A 509 1.43 -45.40 -64.73
CA THR A 509 1.20 -46.86 -64.70
C THR A 509 1.21 -47.37 -63.26
N ILE A 510 2.15 -46.92 -62.43
CA ILE A 510 2.14 -47.25 -60.99
C ILE A 510 0.85 -46.75 -60.32
N ALA A 511 0.43 -45.52 -60.61
CA ALA A 511 -0.81 -44.98 -60.05
C ALA A 511 -2.07 -45.73 -60.51
N TRP A 512 -2.07 -46.30 -61.72
CA TRP A 512 -3.14 -47.16 -62.21
C TRP A 512 -3.12 -48.53 -61.52
N LEU A 513 -1.95 -49.17 -61.42
CA LEU A 513 -1.79 -50.47 -60.75
C LEU A 513 -2.21 -50.43 -59.28
N ILE A 514 -1.91 -49.33 -58.58
CA ILE A 514 -2.38 -49.10 -57.21
C ILE A 514 -3.92 -48.98 -57.17
N ARG A 515 -4.52 -48.25 -58.10
CA ARG A 515 -5.98 -48.04 -58.15
C ARG A 515 -6.75 -49.33 -58.45
N GLN A 516 -6.21 -50.19 -59.30
CA GLN A 516 -6.80 -51.47 -59.67
C GLN A 516 -6.49 -52.60 -58.67
N GLY A 517 -5.72 -52.33 -57.62
CA GLY A 517 -5.41 -53.29 -56.56
C GLY A 517 -4.25 -54.27 -56.86
N TYR A 518 -3.58 -54.15 -58.00
CA TYR A 518 -2.41 -54.97 -58.34
C TYR A 518 -1.17 -54.66 -57.48
N LEU A 519 -1.09 -53.43 -56.94
CA LEU A 519 -0.05 -53.01 -55.99
C LEU A 519 -0.73 -52.41 -54.75
N PRO A 520 -1.04 -53.21 -53.72
CA PRO A 520 -1.68 -52.71 -52.51
C PRO A 520 -0.77 -51.70 -51.80
N THR A 521 -1.35 -50.58 -51.38
CA THR A 521 -0.65 -49.53 -50.62
C THR A 521 -1.15 -49.46 -49.19
N ARG A 522 -0.24 -49.26 -48.24
CA ARG A 522 -0.56 -48.95 -46.84
C ARG A 522 -0.30 -47.47 -46.57
N ARG A 523 -1.18 -46.84 -45.78
CA ARG A 523 -0.97 -45.47 -45.30
C ARG A 523 0.15 -45.50 -44.26
N TYR A 524 1.17 -44.68 -44.47
CA TYR A 524 2.25 -44.47 -43.52
C TYR A 524 2.29 -43.00 -43.14
N TRP A 525 2.07 -42.73 -41.86
CA TRP A 525 2.22 -41.39 -41.30
C TRP A 525 3.71 -41.07 -41.23
N ASN A 526 4.15 -40.00 -41.89
CA ASN A 526 5.51 -39.51 -41.78
C ASN A 526 5.54 -38.40 -40.73
N GLU A 527 6.13 -38.69 -39.57
CA GLU A 527 6.17 -37.79 -38.41
C GLU A 527 6.80 -36.44 -38.78
N ARG A 528 8.00 -36.48 -39.38
CA ARG A 528 8.78 -35.30 -39.81
C ARG A 528 8.06 -34.39 -40.81
N ARG A 529 7.29 -34.98 -41.74
CA ARG A 529 6.58 -34.23 -42.81
C ARG A 529 5.11 -33.98 -42.49
N ARG A 530 4.62 -34.46 -41.34
CA ARG A 530 3.23 -34.31 -40.86
C ARG A 530 2.19 -34.65 -41.93
N ARG A 531 2.46 -35.67 -42.75
CA ARG A 531 1.60 -36.06 -43.89
C ARG A 531 1.55 -37.57 -44.08
N HIS A 532 0.40 -38.07 -44.49
CA HIS A 532 0.30 -39.46 -44.94
C HIS A 532 1.02 -39.64 -46.27
N SER A 533 1.91 -40.63 -46.31
CA SER A 533 2.48 -41.19 -47.53
C SER A 533 1.88 -42.58 -47.77
N ARG A 534 2.00 -43.07 -49.01
CA ARG A 534 1.61 -44.42 -49.37
C ARG A 534 2.86 -45.25 -49.60
N LEU A 535 2.96 -46.37 -48.91
CA LEU A 535 4.04 -47.33 -49.04
C LEU A 535 3.50 -48.65 -49.61
N ILE A 536 4.36 -49.37 -50.34
CA ILE A 536 4.06 -50.67 -50.94
C ILE A 536 5.02 -51.69 -50.33
N ALA A 537 4.53 -52.86 -49.88
CA ALA A 537 5.43 -53.86 -49.32
C ALA A 537 6.34 -54.44 -50.41
N LYS A 538 7.61 -54.68 -50.09
CA LYS A 538 8.56 -55.34 -51.00
C LYS A 538 8.04 -56.70 -51.46
N ALA A 539 7.34 -57.43 -50.59
CA ALA A 539 6.70 -58.71 -50.92
C ALA A 539 5.66 -58.56 -52.04
N ASP A 540 4.85 -57.51 -52.01
CA ASP A 540 3.83 -57.25 -53.03
C ASP A 540 4.47 -56.83 -54.36
N VAL A 541 5.53 -56.02 -54.30
CA VAL A 541 6.32 -55.67 -55.50
C VAL A 541 6.97 -56.91 -56.11
N ASN A 542 7.50 -57.81 -55.29
CA ASN A 542 8.10 -59.07 -55.74
C ASN A 542 7.05 -60.04 -56.29
N ALA A 543 5.87 -60.15 -55.65
CA ALA A 543 4.76 -60.95 -56.14
C ALA A 543 4.30 -60.44 -57.52
N PHE A 544 4.19 -59.11 -57.66
CA PHE A 544 3.91 -58.48 -58.94
C PHE A 544 5.01 -58.79 -59.96
N ALA A 545 6.29 -58.60 -59.62
CA ALA A 545 7.42 -58.86 -60.51
C ALA A 545 7.61 -60.35 -60.86
N ASN A 546 7.11 -61.28 -60.05
CA ASN A 546 7.13 -62.72 -60.33
C ASN A 546 6.07 -63.12 -61.35
N ARG A 547 4.92 -62.47 -61.33
CA ARG A 547 3.80 -62.75 -62.25
C ARG A 547 3.83 -61.89 -63.51
N TYR A 548 4.32 -60.67 -63.39
CA TYR A 548 4.27 -59.64 -64.42
C TYR A 548 5.65 -59.04 -64.67
N VAL A 549 5.92 -58.65 -65.90
CA VAL A 549 7.15 -57.96 -66.27
C VAL A 549 6.85 -56.81 -67.22
N SER A 550 7.41 -55.63 -66.94
CA SER A 550 7.24 -54.47 -67.80
C SER A 550 8.19 -54.54 -69.00
N LEU A 551 7.81 -53.91 -70.12
CA LEU A 551 8.71 -53.78 -71.28
C LEU A 551 10.04 -53.11 -70.90
N GLY A 552 10.02 -52.16 -69.96
CA GLY A 552 11.22 -51.49 -69.45
C GLY A 552 12.12 -52.41 -68.63
N ALA A 553 11.53 -53.31 -67.83
CA ALA A 553 12.28 -54.32 -67.10
C ALA A 553 12.89 -55.37 -68.06
N LEU A 554 12.16 -55.81 -69.07
CA LEU A 554 12.70 -56.71 -70.11
C LEU A 554 13.85 -56.07 -70.90
N ALA A 555 13.73 -54.78 -71.21
CA ALA A 555 14.77 -54.01 -71.87
C ALA A 555 16.04 -53.92 -71.01
N ALA A 556 15.88 -53.69 -69.71
CA ALA A 556 16.97 -53.67 -68.75
C ALA A 556 17.64 -55.05 -68.59
N GLU A 557 16.83 -56.13 -68.46
CA GLU A 557 17.30 -57.52 -68.36
C GLU A 557 18.10 -57.93 -69.61
N ALA A 558 17.61 -57.58 -70.81
CA ALA A 558 18.25 -57.94 -72.08
C ALA A 558 19.31 -56.93 -72.57
N ARG A 559 19.53 -55.84 -71.83
CA ARG A 559 20.44 -54.73 -72.18
C ARG A 559 20.25 -54.18 -73.60
N ILE A 560 19.01 -54.10 -74.06
CA ILE A 560 18.64 -53.56 -75.38
C ILE A 560 17.50 -52.53 -75.24
N GLN A 561 17.35 -51.66 -76.24
CA GLN A 561 16.29 -50.65 -76.24
C GLN A 561 14.90 -51.31 -76.22
N ALA A 562 13.97 -50.75 -75.44
CA ALA A 562 12.61 -51.26 -75.25
C ALA A 562 11.84 -51.50 -76.56
N ASN A 563 12.08 -50.68 -77.59
CA ASN A 563 11.48 -50.84 -78.92
C ASN A 563 11.89 -52.15 -79.62
N HIS A 564 13.15 -52.60 -79.42
CA HIS A 564 13.61 -53.87 -80.01
C HIS A 564 12.99 -55.07 -79.31
N VAL A 565 12.81 -54.99 -77.97
CA VAL A 565 12.10 -56.02 -77.21
C VAL A 565 10.65 -56.11 -77.66
N ALA A 566 9.96 -54.97 -77.82
CA ALA A 566 8.56 -54.93 -78.26
C ALA A 566 8.37 -55.62 -79.62
N ARG A 567 9.19 -55.29 -80.62
CA ARG A 567 9.12 -55.93 -81.95
C ARG A 567 9.40 -57.43 -81.92
N ARG A 568 10.28 -57.89 -81.02
CA ARG A 568 10.59 -59.32 -80.87
C ARG A 568 9.42 -60.10 -80.27
N LEU A 569 8.77 -59.53 -79.27
CA LEU A 569 7.57 -60.12 -78.65
C LEU A 569 6.40 -60.15 -79.64
N GLU A 570 6.18 -59.07 -80.40
CA GLU A 570 5.14 -59.00 -81.44
C GLU A 570 5.35 -60.05 -82.55
N ARG A 571 6.59 -60.26 -83.04
CA ARG A 571 6.89 -61.32 -84.02
C ARG A 571 6.64 -62.75 -83.51
N LYS A 572 6.68 -62.95 -82.20
CA LYS A 572 6.43 -64.24 -81.56
C LYS A 572 4.98 -64.40 -81.10
N GLY A 573 4.10 -63.47 -81.46
CA GLY A 573 2.69 -63.49 -81.08
C GLY A 573 2.44 -63.27 -79.57
N ILE A 574 3.43 -62.76 -78.82
CA ILE A 574 3.28 -62.47 -77.39
C ILE A 574 2.67 -61.08 -77.24
N ILE A 575 1.42 -61.06 -76.80
CA ILE A 575 0.63 -59.83 -76.63
C ILE A 575 0.78 -59.35 -75.18
N PRO A 576 0.93 -58.04 -74.93
CA PRO A 576 0.82 -57.51 -73.57
C PRO A 576 -0.56 -57.81 -73.00
N ILE A 577 -0.68 -57.78 -71.69
CA ILE A 577 -1.99 -57.83 -71.02
C ILE A 577 -2.82 -56.64 -71.52
N ASP A 578 -4.15 -56.81 -71.57
CA ASP A 578 -5.04 -55.72 -71.97
C ASP A 578 -4.93 -54.55 -70.97
N PHE A 579 -4.46 -53.41 -71.46
CA PHE A 579 -4.15 -52.22 -70.67
C PHE A 579 -4.61 -50.97 -71.44
N PRO A 580 -5.00 -49.89 -70.73
CA PRO A 580 -5.23 -48.60 -71.37
C PRO A 580 -4.03 -48.15 -72.23
N PRO A 581 -4.25 -47.57 -73.42
CA PRO A 581 -3.22 -47.37 -74.45
C PRO A 581 -2.07 -46.44 -74.05
N ASN A 582 -2.24 -45.63 -73.01
CA ASN A 582 -1.24 -44.64 -72.54
C ASN A 582 -0.33 -45.16 -71.41
N LEU A 583 -0.42 -46.44 -71.05
CA LEU A 583 0.36 -47.04 -69.98
C LEU A 583 1.53 -47.89 -70.53
N ASN A 584 2.53 -48.16 -69.68
CA ASN A 584 3.62 -49.07 -70.04
C ASN A 584 3.06 -50.46 -70.36
N LYS A 585 3.47 -51.07 -71.48
CA LYS A 585 3.16 -52.46 -71.83
C LYS A 585 3.71 -53.41 -70.75
N ILE A 586 2.86 -54.25 -70.17
CA ILE A 586 3.19 -55.26 -69.16
C ILE A 586 2.77 -56.64 -69.69
N PHE A 587 3.60 -57.64 -69.48
CA PHE A 587 3.43 -59.01 -69.97
C PHE A 587 3.37 -59.99 -68.80
N LEU A 588 2.72 -61.15 -69.00
CA LEU A 588 2.82 -62.27 -68.07
C LEU A 588 4.23 -62.87 -68.15
N ARG A 589 4.90 -62.97 -67.00
CA ARG A 589 6.30 -63.39 -66.93
C ARG A 589 6.50 -64.84 -67.40
N GLU A 590 5.49 -65.70 -67.25
CA GLU A 590 5.51 -67.09 -67.74
C GLU A 590 5.58 -67.17 -69.28
N VAL A 591 4.88 -66.28 -69.98
CA VAL A 591 4.79 -66.28 -71.46
C VAL A 591 6.09 -65.77 -72.10
N VAL A 592 6.84 -64.93 -71.39
CA VAL A 592 8.10 -64.34 -71.87
C VAL A 592 9.34 -65.19 -71.49
N ARG A 593 9.17 -66.20 -70.62
CA ARG A 593 10.27 -66.87 -69.92
C ARG A 593 11.06 -67.98 -70.64
N PRO A 594 10.75 -68.46 -71.86
CA PRO A 594 11.78 -69.20 -72.58
C PRO A 594 12.83 -68.18 -73.02
N SER A 595 14.08 -68.34 -72.58
CA SER A 595 15.23 -67.43 -72.83
C SER A 595 15.50 -67.15 -74.32
N GLU A 596 14.82 -67.85 -75.21
CA GLU A 596 14.76 -67.64 -76.65
C GLU A 596 13.88 -66.44 -77.08
N HIS A 597 12.94 -65.97 -76.26
CA HIS A 597 11.97 -64.91 -76.63
C HIS A 597 12.56 -63.50 -76.60
N VAL A 598 13.55 -63.29 -75.73
CA VAL A 598 14.23 -62.00 -75.58
C VAL A 598 15.63 -62.01 -76.24
N GLY A 599 16.17 -63.19 -76.54
CA GLY A 599 17.38 -63.45 -77.32
C GLY A 599 18.61 -63.78 -76.45
N ARG A 600 19.33 -64.86 -76.79
CA ARG A 600 20.67 -65.15 -76.22
C ARG A 600 21.68 -64.08 -76.68
N LEU A 601 22.61 -63.73 -75.80
CA LEU A 601 23.85 -63.04 -76.13
C LEU A 601 24.61 -63.86 -77.19
N VAL A 602 24.73 -63.33 -78.40
CA VAL A 602 25.75 -63.79 -79.35
C VAL A 602 27.02 -63.01 -79.01
N LEU A 603 27.96 -63.66 -78.32
CA LEU A 603 29.34 -63.17 -78.21
C LEU A 603 29.99 -63.30 -79.59
N PRO A 604 30.65 -62.26 -80.13
CA PRO A 604 31.38 -62.38 -81.39
C PRO A 604 32.57 -63.32 -81.24
N SER A 605 32.67 -64.30 -82.15
CA SER A 605 33.79 -65.22 -82.29
C SER A 605 35.06 -64.47 -82.71
N SER A 606 36.11 -64.60 -81.89
CA SER A 606 37.45 -64.11 -82.17
C SER A 606 38.15 -65.02 -83.19
N HIS A 607 38.28 -64.53 -84.43
CA HIS A 607 39.31 -64.97 -85.38
C HIS A 607 40.22 -63.79 -85.72
N LYS A 608 41.25 -63.57 -84.88
CA LYS A 608 42.67 -63.66 -85.23
C LYS A 608 43.50 -63.40 -83.98
#